data_AF-A0A1H3PG97-F1
#
_entry.id   AF-A0A1H3PG97-F1
#
_cell.length_a   1.000
_cell.length_b   1.000
_cell.length_c   1.000
_cell.angle_alpha   90.00
_cell.angle_beta   90.00
_cell.angle_gamma   90.00
#
_symmetry.space_group_name_H-M   'P 1'
#
loop_
_entity.id
_entity.type
_entity.pdbx_description
1 polymer ?
#
loop_
_entity_poly.entity_id
_entity_poly.type
_entity_poly.pdbx_seq_one_letter_code
_entity_poly.pdbx_strand_id
1 'polypeptide(L)' 'MEVCKVENTEYDATYKIGNTTIHVVAPKITEEEKQRRLEEIKCTIISLHTNQQIRREIARNTKKPA' A
#
# COMPACT_ATOMS: atom_id res chain seq x y z
N MET A 1 -13.80 -9.87 37.14
CA MET A 1 -13.58 -9.45 35.75
C MET A 1 -13.91 -7.98 35.70
N GLU A 2 -12.93 -7.12 35.92
CA GLU A 2 -13.12 -5.66 35.90
C GLU A 2 -12.73 -5.14 34.52
N VAL A 3 -13.64 -4.36 33.93
CA VAL A 3 -13.44 -3.71 32.64
C VAL A 3 -13.04 -2.27 32.93
N CYS A 4 -11.75 -1.96 32.87
CA CYS A 4 -11.28 -0.58 32.89
C CYS A 4 -11.61 0.06 31.53
N LYS A 5 -12.53 1.03 31.51
CA LYS A 5 -12.83 1.85 30.32
C LYS A 5 -11.67 2.82 30.07
N VAL A 6 -11.04 2.74 28.90
CA VAL A 6 -10.10 3.75 28.38
C VAL A 6 -10.76 4.38 27.15
N GLU A 7 -10.72 5.70 27.11
CA GLU A 7 -11.54 6.57 26.25
C GLU A 7 -11.23 6.44 24.74
N ASN A 8 -12.27 6.08 23.97
CA ASN A 8 -12.62 6.52 22.60
C ASN A 8 -11.52 6.79 21.55
N THR A 9 -10.64 5.83 21.28
CA THR A 9 -10.27 5.52 19.89
C THR A 9 -10.81 4.14 19.57
N GLU A 10 -11.96 4.07 18.90
CA GLU A 10 -12.53 2.80 18.44
C GLU A 10 -11.54 2.13 17.48
N TYR A 11 -10.85 1.11 17.98
CA TYR A 11 -10.01 0.24 17.16
C TYR A 11 -10.92 -0.55 16.22
N ASP A 12 -10.57 -0.58 14.93
CA ASP A 12 -11.33 -1.31 13.91
C ASP A 12 -11.33 -2.82 14.20
N ALA A 13 -10.23 -3.35 14.73
CA ALA A 13 -10.16 -4.70 15.25
C ALA A 13 -9.17 -4.80 16.42
N THR A 14 -9.42 -5.75 17.32
CA THR A 14 -8.47 -6.10 18.39
C THR A 14 -8.28 -7.61 18.42
N TYR A 15 -7.03 -8.06 18.36
CA TYR A 15 -6.67 -9.48 18.49
C TYR A 15 -5.88 -9.72 19.76
N LYS A 16 -6.14 -10.83 20.43
CA LYS A 16 -5.36 -11.27 21.58
C LYS A 16 -4.64 -12.58 21.26
N ILE A 17 -3.31 -12.56 21.29
CA ILE A 17 -2.45 -13.71 21.03
C ILE A 17 -1.60 -13.94 22.29
N GLY A 18 -1.99 -14.92 23.10
CA GLY A 18 -1.40 -15.16 24.42
C GLY A 18 -1.52 -13.93 25.33
N ASN A 19 -0.37 -13.38 25.73
CA ASN A 19 -0.28 -12.15 26.54
C ASN A 19 -0.20 -10.87 25.70
N THR A 20 -0.15 -10.98 24.37
CA THR A 20 -0.04 -9.83 23.47
C THR A 20 -1.43 -9.41 22.97
N THR A 21 -1.71 -8.11 23.03
CA THR A 21 -2.89 -7.50 22.40
C THR A 21 -2.45 -6.69 21.20
N ILE A 22 -3.07 -6.94 20.05
CA ILE A 22 -2.85 -6.22 18.79
C ILE A 22 -4.08 -5.37 18.53
N HIS A 23 -3.89 -4.07 18.40
CA HIS A 23 -4.93 -3.13 17.99
C HIS A 23 -4.74 -2.75 16.53
N VAL A 24 -5.73 -3.03 15.69
CA VAL A 24 -5.76 -2.56 14.30
C VAL A 24 -6.49 -1.23 14.26
N VAL A 25 -5.79 -0.22 13.75
CA VAL A 25 -6.34 1.09 13.47
C VAL A 25 -6.31 1.28 11.97
N ALA A 26 -7.47 1.21 11.33
CA ALA A 26 -7.62 1.58 9.94
C ALA A 26 -7.48 3.10 9.82
N PRO A 27 -6.76 3.60 8.82
CA PRO A 27 -6.71 5.02 8.57
C PRO A 27 -8.10 5.50 8.15
N LYS A 28 -8.59 6.57 8.79
CA LYS A 28 -9.84 7.24 8.41
C LYS A 28 -9.65 7.97 7.08
N ILE A 29 -9.72 7.25 5.97
CA ILE A 29 -9.70 7.81 4.61
C ILE A 29 -11.08 7.72 3.99
N THR A 30 -11.46 8.72 3.21
CA THR A 30 -12.71 8.66 2.44
C THR A 30 -12.52 7.78 1.21
N GLU A 31 -13.62 7.33 0.60
CA GLU A 31 -13.55 6.54 -0.63
C GLU A 31 -12.97 7.36 -1.80
N GLU A 32 -13.18 8.67 -1.83
CA GLU A 32 -12.58 9.55 -2.85
C GLU A 32 -11.05 9.63 -2.69
N GLU A 33 -10.55 9.80 -1.47
CA GLU A 33 -9.11 9.83 -1.18
C GLU A 33 -8.46 8.47 -1.49
N LYS A 34 -9.14 7.38 -1.14
CA LYS A 34 -8.71 6.01 -1.47
C LYS A 34 -8.60 5.82 -2.97
N GLN A 35 -9.61 6.26 -3.74
CA GLN A 35 -9.59 6.16 -5.20
C GLN A 35 -8.48 7.01 -5.82
N ARG A 36 -8.24 8.23 -5.30
CA ARG A 36 -7.13 9.08 -5.76
C ARG A 36 -5.78 8.39 -5.57
N ARG A 37 -5.53 7.85 -4.38
CA ARG A 37 -4.28 7.11 -4.08
C ARG A 37 -4.10 5.88 -4.96
N LEU A 38 -5.16 5.14 -5.23
CA LEU A 38 -5.11 3.97 -6.11
C LEU A 38 -4.74 4.35 -7.55
N GLU A 39 -5.29 5.46 -8.08
CA GLU A 39 -4.96 5.91 -9.43
C GLU A 39 -3.50 6.41 -9.51
N GLU A 40 -3.00 7.11 -8.49
CA GLU A 40 -1.59 7.52 -8.40
C GLU A 40 -0.64 6.32 -8.40
N ILE A 41 -0.95 5.28 -7.62
CA ILE A 41 -0.17 4.04 -7.57
C ILE A 41 -0.17 3.35 -8.94
N LYS A 42 -1.33 3.24 -9.58
CA LYS A 42 -1.47 2.64 -10.91
C LYS A 42 -0.65 3.38 -11.96
N CYS A 43 -0.70 4.72 -11.98
CA CYS A 43 0.10 5.53 -12.88
C CYS A 43 1.60 5.32 -12.66
N THR A 44 2.02 5.21 -11.40
CA THR A 44 3.41 4.93 -11.03
C THR A 44 3.88 3.58 -11.54
N ILE A 45 3.06 2.53 -11.36
CA ILE A 45 3.35 1.18 -11.85
C ILE A 45 3.52 1.17 -13.37
N ILE A 46 2.59 1.79 -14.10
CA ILE A 46 2.65 1.88 -15.57
C ILE A 46 3.93 2.60 -16.01
N SER A 47 4.28 3.70 -15.36
CA SER A 47 5.47 4.48 -15.67
C SER A 47 6.74 3.67 -15.47
N LEU A 48 6.87 2.97 -14.33
CA LEU A 48 8.02 2.11 -14.05
C LEU A 48 8.13 0.97 -15.06
N HIS A 49 7.01 0.32 -15.38
CA HIS A 49 7.00 -0.77 -16.34
C HIS A 49 7.44 -0.29 -17.73
N THR A 50 6.84 0.80 -18.21
CA THR A 50 7.14 1.39 -19.53
C THR A 50 8.61 1.79 -19.62
N ASN A 51 9.12 2.49 -18.60
CA ASN A 51 10.53 2.87 -18.53
C ASN A 51 11.46 1.66 -18.56
N GLN A 52 11.10 0.58 -17.86
CA GLN A 52 11.88 -0.65 -17.89
C GLN A 52 11.89 -1.29 -19.29
N GLN A 53 10.75 -1.30 -19.99
CA GLN A 53 10.66 -1.85 -21.35
C GLN A 53 11.49 -1.04 -22.35
N ILE A 54 11.42 0.30 -22.29
CA ILE A 54 12.24 1.18 -23.14
C ILE A 54 13.73 0.90 -22.92
N ARG A 55 14.18 0.81 -21.66
CA ARG A 55 15.57 0.49 -21.34
C ARG A 55 16.01 -0.87 -21.88
N ARG A 56 15.13 -1.87 -21.84
CA ARG A 56 15.40 -3.21 -22.41
C ARG A 56 15.48 -3.18 -23.93
N GLU A 57 14.63 -2.40 -24.60
CA GLU A 57 14.66 -2.25 -26.06
C GLU A 57 15.94 -1.57 -26.53
N ILE A 58 16.34 -0.47 -25.89
CA ILE A 58 17.61 0.22 -26.18
C ILE A 58 18.79 -0.75 -26.02
N ALA A 59 18.83 -1.51 -24.92
CA ALA A 59 19.89 -2.48 -24.66
C ALA A 59 19.95 -3.64 -25.69
N ARG A 60 18.82 -3.97 -26.33
CA ARG A 60 18.78 -4.96 -27.42
C ARG A 60 19.30 -4.37 -28.72
N ASN A 61 18.87 -3.16 -29.06
CA ASN A 61 19.28 -2.51 -30.31
C ASN A 61 20.76 -2.10 -30.33
N THR A 62 21.36 -1.75 -29.18
CA THR A 62 22.80 -1.45 -29.10
C THR A 62 23.71 -2.68 -29.19
N LYS A 63 23.16 -3.91 -29.04
CA LYS A 63 23.94 -5.16 -29.12
C LYS A 63 23.87 -5.84 -30.49
N LYS A 64 23.08 -5.32 -31.44
CA LYS A 64 22.97 -5.88 -32.79
C LYS A 64 24.14 -5.33 -33.63
N PRO A 65 25.08 -6.17 -34.11
CA PRO A 65 26.10 -5.71 -35.03
C PRO A 65 25.46 -5.33 -36.37
N ALA A 66 26.06 -4.35 -37.06
CA ALA A 66 25.65 -3.86 -38.36
C ALA A 66 25.65 -4.96 -39.44
#